data_AF-A0A7X4H8I5-F1
#
_entry.id   AF-A0A7X4H8I5-F1
#
_cell.length_a   1.000
_cell.length_b   1.000
_cell.length_c   1.000
_cell.angle_alpha   90.00
_cell.angle_beta   90.00
_cell.angle_gamma   90.00
#
_symmetry.space_group_name_H-M   'P 1'
#
loop_
_entity.id
_entity.type
_entity.pdbx_description
1 polymer ?
#
loop_
_entity_poly.entity_id
_entity_poly.type
_entity_poly.pdbx_seq_one_letter_code
_entity_poly.pdbx_strand_id
1 'polypeptide(L)'
;EFGKLGHPVVGSEFQINDRRAVVAGIARVAAGGLFGVPTLYTTYSRARQYIPSSRSTISYILVAPQSPAALAAIQQQVRQLGYLALSKRQFIQRISDFYKYQTGVGTNILLMTVISFIVGLSISGQTFYSFILENLEKFGALKAIGAKGHELVGMILFQAVFTALTGYGLGLGL
;
A
#
# COMPACT_ATOMS: atom_id res chain seq x y z
N GLU A 1 -2.17 -3.17 18.17
CA GLU A 1 -1.18 -2.24 18.75
C GLU A 1 -1.39 -1.87 20.22
N PHE A 2 -2.57 -1.39 20.62
CA PHE A 2 -2.86 -1.03 22.01
C PHE A 2 -2.65 -2.19 23.02
N GLY A 3 -2.97 -3.42 22.64
CA GLY A 3 -2.73 -4.61 23.47
C GLY A 3 -1.25 -4.93 23.74
N LYS A 4 -0.32 -4.49 22.88
CA LYS A 4 1.13 -4.71 23.10
C LYS A 4 1.66 -3.93 24.30
N LEU A 5 0.94 -2.90 24.75
CA LEU A 5 1.24 -2.14 25.96
C LEU A 5 0.56 -2.73 27.22
N GLY A 6 0.01 -3.95 27.15
CA GLY A 6 -0.64 -4.59 28.29
C GLY A 6 -2.00 -3.99 28.67
N HIS A 7 -2.76 -3.48 27.69
CA HIS A 7 -4.08 -2.85 27.89
C HIS A 7 -4.05 -1.71 28.93
N PRO A 8 -3.28 -0.65 28.66
CA PRO A 8 -3.10 0.43 29.62
C PRO A 8 -4.42 1.15 29.87
N VAL A 9 -4.78 1.38 31.12
CA VAL A 9 -5.92 2.22 31.51
C VAL A 9 -5.45 3.64 31.86
N VAL A 10 -6.36 4.59 31.90
CA VAL A 10 -6.03 5.94 32.41
C VAL A 10 -5.50 5.82 33.84
N GLY A 11 -4.38 6.47 34.12
CA GLY A 11 -3.64 6.34 35.38
C GLY A 11 -2.57 5.23 35.39
N SER A 12 -2.48 4.39 34.35
CA SER A 12 -1.40 3.42 34.25
C SER A 12 -0.04 4.12 34.10
N GLU A 13 0.98 3.53 34.71
CA GLU A 13 2.34 4.07 34.74
C GLU A 13 3.26 3.28 33.82
N PHE A 14 4.14 4.01 33.15
CA PHE A 14 5.15 3.48 32.23
C PHE A 14 6.48 4.17 32.50
N GLN A 15 7.57 3.49 32.18
CA GLN A 15 8.88 4.12 32.16
C GLN A 15 9.32 4.32 30.72
N ILE A 16 9.70 5.56 30.37
CA ILE A 16 10.22 5.93 29.06
C ILE A 16 11.61 6.52 29.28
N ASN A 17 12.65 5.82 28.83
CA ASN A 17 14.06 6.22 29.00
C ASN A 17 14.37 6.69 30.44
N ASP A 18 14.16 5.79 31.39
CA ASP A 18 14.36 5.99 32.82
C ASP A 18 13.48 7.06 33.50
N ARG A 19 12.50 7.63 32.78
CA ARG A 19 11.55 8.61 33.33
C ARG A 19 10.16 8.01 33.45
N ARG A 20 9.55 8.22 34.63
CA ARG A 20 8.16 7.85 34.90
C ARG A 20 7.20 8.69 34.05
N ALA A 21 6.27 8.03 33.38
CA ALA A 21 5.20 8.60 32.59
C ALA A 21 3.86 7.97 33.02
N VAL A 22 2.80 8.77 33.05
CA VAL A 22 1.44 8.31 33.42
C VAL A 22 0.50 8.56 32.27
N VAL A 23 -0.37 7.59 31.95
CA VAL A 23 -1.38 7.73 30.91
C VAL A 23 -2.48 8.67 31.39
N ALA A 24 -2.49 9.88 30.83
CA ALA A 24 -3.49 10.89 31.12
C ALA A 24 -4.79 10.71 30.30
N GLY A 25 -4.73 9.97 29.20
CA GLY A 25 -5.89 9.78 28.32
C GLY A 25 -5.59 8.80 27.19
N ILE A 26 -6.66 8.20 26.65
CA ILE A 26 -6.59 7.25 25.54
C ILE A 26 -7.43 7.83 24.40
N ALA A 27 -6.80 8.04 23.25
CA ALA A 27 -7.47 8.57 22.06
C ALA A 27 -7.55 7.51 20.96
N ARG A 28 -8.65 7.52 20.21
CA ARG A 28 -8.78 6.71 18.99
C ARG A 28 -8.22 7.53 17.83
N VAL A 29 -7.16 7.02 17.21
CA VAL A 29 -6.56 7.62 16.01
C VAL A 29 -7.14 6.98 14.75
N ALA A 30 -7.26 7.79 13.69
CA ALA A 30 -7.88 7.37 12.43
C ALA A 30 -7.04 6.34 11.63
N ALA A 31 -5.74 6.25 11.90
CA ALA A 31 -4.85 5.27 11.28
C ALA A 31 -3.92 4.66 12.32
N GLY A 32 -3.80 3.33 12.32
CA GLY A 32 -2.76 2.62 13.07
C GLY A 32 -1.39 2.83 12.42
N GLY A 33 -0.32 2.78 13.22
CA GLY A 33 1.04 2.85 12.69
C GLY A 33 1.32 1.70 11.73
N LEU A 34 1.95 2.00 10.59
CA LEU A 34 2.26 1.05 9.50
C LEU A 34 3.05 -0.19 9.98
N PHE A 35 3.84 -0.03 11.04
CA PHE A 35 4.80 -1.04 11.52
C PHE A 35 4.38 -1.71 12.82
N GLY A 36 3.14 -1.55 13.26
CA GLY A 36 2.67 -2.15 14.50
C GLY A 36 3.52 -1.75 15.71
N VAL A 37 3.86 -0.47 15.80
CA VAL A 37 4.47 0.13 16.99
C VAL A 37 3.44 1.06 17.64
N PRO A 38 3.24 0.98 18.96
CA PRO A 38 2.31 1.86 19.66
C PRO A 38 2.79 3.30 19.56
N THR A 39 1.88 4.21 19.22
CA THR A 39 2.17 5.64 19.15
C THR A 39 1.79 6.32 20.46
N LEU A 40 2.74 7.03 21.07
CA LEU A 40 2.53 7.79 22.30
C LEU A 40 2.49 9.29 21.97
N TYR A 41 1.55 10.00 22.60
CA TYR A 41 1.43 11.45 22.49
C TYR A 41 1.77 12.10 23.83
N THR A 42 2.63 13.12 23.81
CA THR A 42 3.00 13.91 24.99
C THR A 42 3.27 15.35 24.58
N THR A 43 3.37 16.25 25.56
CA THR A 43 3.79 17.63 25.29
C THR A 43 5.24 17.68 24.80
N TYR A 44 5.55 18.66 23.95
CA TYR A 44 6.90 18.85 23.41
C TYR A 44 7.96 19.02 24.51
N SER A 45 7.61 19.75 25.59
CA SER A 45 8.49 19.94 26.75
C SER A 45 8.88 18.62 27.43
N ARG A 46 7.94 17.68 27.57
CA ARG A 46 8.21 16.33 28.11
C ARG A 46 8.91 15.43 27.10
N ALA A 47 8.58 15.52 25.81
CA ALA A 47 9.25 14.73 24.77
C ALA A 47 10.77 14.99 24.75
N ARG A 48 11.19 16.26 24.87
CA ARG A 48 12.62 16.64 24.98
C ARG A 48 13.32 16.08 26.21
N GLN A 49 12.56 15.84 27.27
CA GLN A 49 13.06 15.26 28.52
C GLN A 49 13.16 13.74 28.41
N TYR A 50 12.16 13.09 27.80
CA TYR A 50 12.12 11.65 27.60
C TYR A 50 13.10 11.16 26.54
N ILE A 51 13.41 11.96 25.52
CA ILE A 51 14.32 11.56 24.43
C ILE A 51 15.58 12.42 24.50
N PRO A 52 16.58 12.02 25.32
CA PRO A 52 17.86 12.70 25.31
C PRO A 52 18.54 12.42 23.97
N SER A 53 18.83 13.49 23.22
CA SER A 53 19.58 13.51 21.94
C SER A 53 18.78 13.36 20.62
N SER A 54 18.45 14.52 20.03
CA SER A 54 18.74 14.81 18.62
C SER A 54 18.68 16.32 18.42
N ARG A 55 19.72 16.90 17.79
CA ARG A 55 19.80 18.34 17.48
C ARG A 55 18.66 18.83 16.57
N SER A 56 17.87 17.92 15.99
CA SER A 56 16.64 18.23 15.25
C SER A 56 15.57 17.17 15.54
N THR A 57 14.72 17.42 16.55
CA THR A 57 13.62 16.51 16.94
C THR A 57 12.30 16.88 16.26
N ILE A 58 12.21 18.05 15.62
CA ILE A 58 10.97 18.53 14.98
C ILE A 58 10.97 18.04 13.53
N SER A 59 10.11 17.07 13.22
CA SER A 59 9.92 16.60 11.84
C SER A 59 9.16 17.62 10.99
N TYR A 60 8.11 18.24 11.54
CA TYR A 60 7.32 19.27 10.88
C TYR A 60 6.50 20.06 11.90
N ILE A 61 6.00 21.23 11.49
CA ILE A 61 5.11 22.07 12.29
C ILE A 61 3.76 22.12 11.59
N LEU A 62 2.68 21.84 12.33
CA LEU A 62 1.32 21.97 11.83
C LEU A 62 0.82 23.40 12.04
N VAL A 63 0.30 24.00 10.97
CA VAL A 63 -0.29 25.34 11.00
C VAL A 63 -1.72 25.24 10.48
N ALA A 64 -2.67 25.73 11.25
CA ALA A 64 -4.07 25.83 10.84
C ALA A 64 -4.31 27.23 10.25
N PRO A 65 -4.54 27.36 8.93
CA PRO A 65 -4.84 28.66 8.34
C PRO A 65 -6.24 29.13 8.76
N GLN A 66 -6.40 30.44 9.00
CA GLN A 66 -7.69 31.04 9.36
C GLN A 66 -8.72 30.96 8.21
N SER A 67 -8.25 30.95 6.96
CA SER A 67 -9.08 30.74 5.78
C SER A 67 -8.32 29.96 4.70
N PRO A 68 -9.02 29.24 3.80
CA PRO A 68 -8.39 28.56 2.67
C PRO A 68 -7.62 29.51 1.74
N ALA A 69 -8.07 30.77 1.63
CA ALA A 69 -7.43 31.80 0.82
C ALA A 69 -6.07 32.24 1.37
N ALA A 70 -5.87 32.17 2.69
CA ALA A 70 -4.59 32.52 3.33
C ALA A 70 -3.47 31.52 3.02
N LEU A 71 -3.80 30.32 2.54
CA LEU A 71 -2.84 29.24 2.30
C LEU A 71 -1.71 29.67 1.34
N ALA A 72 -2.04 30.32 0.23
CA ALA A 72 -1.05 30.75 -0.77
C ALA A 72 -0.08 31.79 -0.20
N ALA A 73 -0.61 32.78 0.54
CA ALA A 73 0.19 33.82 1.19
C ALA A 73 1.14 33.22 2.25
N ILE A 74 0.63 32.31 3.08
CA ILE A 74 1.44 31.59 4.09
C ILE A 74 2.56 30.81 3.39
N GLN A 75 2.25 30.07 2.32
CA GLN A 75 3.26 29.32 1.58
C GLN A 75 4.36 30.21 1.00
N GLN A 76 4.00 31.38 0.48
CA GLN A 76 4.96 32.33 -0.06
C GLN A 76 5.84 32.93 1.03
N GLN A 77 5.28 33.37 2.15
CA GLN A 77 6.04 33.92 3.28
C GLN A 77 7.00 32.89 3.88
N VAL A 78 6.54 31.66 4.07
CA VAL A 78 7.39 30.59 4.62
C VAL A 78 8.53 30.22 3.66
N ARG A 79 8.28 30.25 2.35
CA ARG A 79 9.33 30.06 1.33
C ARG A 79 10.38 31.17 1.36
N GLN A 80 9.99 32.43 1.61
CA GLN A 80 10.94 33.54 1.76
C GLN A 80 11.87 33.37 2.96
N LEU A 81 11.42 32.67 4.01
CA LEU A 81 12.23 32.32 5.17
C LEU A 81 13.15 31.11 4.93
N GLY A 82 13.13 30.51 3.74
CA GLY A 82 13.92 29.32 3.38
C GLY A 82 13.32 27.98 3.81
N TYR A 83 12.06 27.97 4.27
CA TYR A 83 11.38 26.74 4.71
C TYR A 83 10.35 26.26 3.68
N LEU A 84 10.04 24.96 3.72
CA LEU A 84 9.05 24.33 2.86
C LEU A 84 7.68 24.29 3.56
N ALA A 85 6.72 25.07 3.07
CA ALA A 85 5.32 24.95 3.48
C ALA A 85 4.51 24.14 2.46
N LEU A 86 3.91 23.04 2.90
CA LEU A 86 3.05 22.17 2.09
C LEU A 86 1.61 22.24 2.58
N SER A 87 0.67 22.31 1.64
CA SER A 87 -0.74 22.08 1.96
C SER A 87 -0.98 20.62 2.34
N LYS A 88 -2.11 20.33 3.00
CA LYS A 88 -2.50 18.94 3.34
C LYS A 88 -2.43 18.01 2.11
N ARG A 89 -2.95 18.46 0.96
CA ARG A 89 -2.94 17.67 -0.28
C ARG A 89 -1.52 17.42 -0.78
N GLN A 90 -0.70 18.48 -0.82
CA GLN A 90 0.69 18.38 -1.26
C GLN A 90 1.54 17.49 -0.34
N PHE A 91 1.30 17.56 0.97
CA PHE A 91 1.98 16.72 1.95
C PHE A 91 1.64 15.24 1.77
N ILE A 92 0.34 14.92 1.62
CA ILE A 92 -0.11 13.55 1.35
C ILE A 92 0.51 13.04 0.05
N GLN A 93 0.44 13.81 -1.03
CA GLN A 93 0.98 13.40 -2.32
C GLN A 93 2.49 13.15 -2.26
N ARG A 94 3.24 14.03 -1.59
CA ARG A 94 4.69 13.84 -1.41
C ARG A 94 5.01 12.59 -0.60
N ILE A 95 4.23 12.27 0.44
CA ILE A 95 4.39 11.02 1.20
C ILE A 95 4.09 9.82 0.30
N SER A 96 2.99 9.85 -0.45
CA SER A 96 2.63 8.77 -1.38
C SER A 96 3.72 8.54 -2.42
N ASP A 97 4.27 9.61 -3.01
CA ASP A 97 5.36 9.52 -3.99
C ASP A 97 6.65 9.00 -3.35
N PHE A 98 6.96 9.42 -2.12
CA PHE A 98 8.09 8.90 -1.35
C PHE A 98 7.96 7.40 -1.10
N TYR A 99 6.79 6.93 -0.66
CA TYR A 99 6.54 5.50 -0.46
C TYR A 99 6.57 4.72 -1.78
N LYS A 100 5.99 5.27 -2.85
CA LYS A 100 5.92 4.62 -4.15
C LYS A 100 7.28 4.46 -4.81
N TYR A 101 8.11 5.51 -4.79
CA TYR A 101 9.34 5.55 -5.59
C TYR A 101 10.64 5.52 -4.77
N GLN A 102 10.66 6.03 -3.53
CA GLN A 102 11.90 6.17 -2.76
C GLN A 102 12.10 5.10 -1.69
N THR A 103 11.03 4.62 -1.03
CA THR A 103 11.17 3.60 0.03
C THR A 103 11.45 2.19 -0.50
N GLY A 104 11.40 1.97 -1.81
CA GLY A 104 11.59 0.66 -2.42
C GLY A 104 10.44 -0.33 -2.21
N VAL A 105 9.53 -0.08 -1.24
CA VAL A 105 8.35 -0.93 -0.98
C VAL A 105 7.42 -0.96 -2.19
N GLY A 106 7.09 0.21 -2.76
CA GLY A 106 6.24 0.30 -3.94
C GLY A 106 6.85 -0.42 -5.15
N THR A 107 8.14 -0.18 -5.42
CA THR A 107 8.87 -0.83 -6.51
C THR A 107 8.98 -2.35 -6.32
N ASN A 108 9.23 -2.82 -5.10
CA ASN A 108 9.33 -4.25 -4.80
C ASN A 108 7.98 -4.95 -4.99
N ILE A 109 6.89 -4.40 -4.45
CA ILE A 109 5.54 -4.93 -4.65
C ILE A 109 5.20 -4.95 -6.14
N LEU A 110 5.53 -3.89 -6.88
CA LEU A 110 5.31 -3.84 -8.32
C LEU A 110 6.09 -4.93 -9.05
N LEU A 111 7.37 -5.11 -8.72
CA LEU A 111 8.21 -6.14 -9.32
C LEU A 111 7.69 -7.56 -9.00
N MET A 112 7.33 -7.83 -7.74
CA MET A 112 6.72 -9.10 -7.34
C MET A 112 5.40 -9.36 -8.07
N THR A 113 4.58 -8.33 -8.24
CA THR A 113 3.31 -8.43 -8.98
C THR A 113 3.57 -8.76 -10.45
N VAL A 114 4.51 -8.07 -11.10
CA VAL A 114 4.88 -8.32 -12.50
C VAL A 114 5.43 -9.72 -12.68
N ILE A 115 6.33 -10.17 -11.81
CA ILE A 115 6.88 -11.53 -11.86
C ILE A 115 5.75 -12.57 -11.69
N SER A 116 4.89 -12.39 -10.69
CA SER A 116 3.76 -13.31 -10.45
C SER A 116 2.81 -13.36 -11.63
N PHE A 117 2.55 -12.22 -12.27
CA PHE A 117 1.74 -12.13 -13.48
C PHE A 117 2.37 -12.89 -14.65
N ILE A 118 3.67 -12.69 -14.91
CA ILE A 118 4.40 -13.40 -15.98
C ILE A 118 4.38 -14.90 -15.72
N VAL A 119 4.68 -15.33 -14.49
CA VAL A 119 4.68 -16.76 -14.12
C VAL A 119 3.29 -17.37 -14.29
N GLY A 120 2.24 -16.69 -13.83
CA GLY A 120 0.85 -17.13 -14.00
C GLY A 120 0.44 -17.24 -15.48
N LEU A 121 0.84 -16.26 -16.30
CA LEU A 121 0.62 -16.28 -17.75
C LEU A 121 1.37 -17.44 -18.42
N SER A 122 2.63 -17.69 -18.04
CA SER A 122 3.45 -18.78 -18.58
C SER A 122 2.85 -20.15 -18.26
N ILE A 123 2.46 -20.41 -17.01
CA ILE A 123 1.87 -21.69 -16.60
C ILE A 123 0.52 -21.91 -17.32
N SER A 124 -0.31 -20.87 -17.40
CA SER A 124 -1.60 -20.97 -18.09
C SER A 124 -1.41 -21.22 -19.58
N GLY A 125 -0.50 -20.49 -20.24
CA GLY A 125 -0.19 -20.67 -21.65
C GLY A 125 0.38 -22.06 -21.96
N GLN A 126 1.28 -22.55 -21.12
CA GLN A 126 1.82 -23.91 -21.22
C GLN A 126 0.72 -24.96 -21.10
N THR A 127 -0.20 -24.81 -20.14
CA THR A 127 -1.32 -25.73 -19.94
C THR A 127 -2.25 -25.74 -21.15
N PHE A 128 -2.58 -24.58 -21.71
CA PHE A 128 -3.37 -24.48 -22.94
C PHE A 128 -2.67 -25.11 -24.14
N TYR A 129 -1.35 -24.91 -24.26
CA TYR A 129 -0.57 -25.52 -25.33
C TYR A 129 -0.61 -27.05 -25.26
N SER A 130 -0.37 -27.62 -24.08
CA SER A 130 -0.51 -29.06 -23.85
C SER A 130 -1.93 -29.56 -24.15
N PHE A 131 -2.96 -28.84 -23.71
CA PHE A 131 -4.35 -29.19 -24.00
C PHE A 131 -4.66 -29.24 -25.50
N ILE A 132 -4.14 -28.28 -26.28
CA ILE A 132 -4.32 -28.26 -27.74
C ILE A 132 -3.61 -29.44 -28.38
N LEU A 133 -2.36 -29.72 -27.97
CA LEU A 133 -1.59 -30.85 -28.50
C LEU A 133 -2.27 -32.20 -28.22
N GLU A 134 -2.77 -32.41 -27.01
CA GLU A 134 -3.47 -33.63 -26.63
C GLU A 134 -4.79 -33.83 -27.39
N ASN A 135 -5.44 -32.73 -27.80
CA ASN A 135 -6.70 -32.77 -28.53
C ASN A 135 -6.52 -32.52 -30.04
N LEU A 136 -5.27 -32.48 -30.54
CA LEU A 136 -4.96 -32.14 -31.92
C LEU A 136 -5.60 -33.13 -32.91
N GLU A 137 -5.64 -34.41 -32.58
CA GLU A 137 -6.29 -35.43 -33.40
C GLU A 137 -7.80 -35.16 -33.56
N LYS A 138 -8.46 -34.70 -32.49
CA LYS A 138 -9.89 -34.35 -32.51
C LYS A 138 -10.14 -33.11 -33.37
N PHE A 139 -9.29 -32.08 -33.23
CA PHE A 139 -9.36 -30.90 -34.10
C PHE A 139 -9.05 -31.25 -35.56
N GLY A 140 -8.12 -32.19 -35.80
CA GLY A 140 -7.81 -32.73 -37.12
C GLY A 140 -9.00 -33.45 -37.75
N ALA A 141 -9.72 -34.27 -36.98
CA ALA A 141 -10.95 -34.92 -37.44
C ALA A 141 -12.05 -33.90 -37.77
N LEU A 142 -12.27 -32.89 -36.92
CA LEU A 142 -13.22 -31.80 -37.21
C LEU A 142 -12.85 -31.03 -38.48
N LYS A 143 -11.56 -30.76 -38.69
CA LYS A 143 -11.07 -30.12 -39.92
C LYS A 143 -11.31 -30.99 -41.16
N ALA A 144 -11.12 -32.30 -41.04
CA ALA A 144 -11.37 -33.26 -42.11
C ALA A 144 -12.86 -33.38 -42.46
N ILE A 145 -13.76 -33.17 -41.49
CA ILE A 145 -15.22 -33.13 -41.69
C ILE A 145 -15.67 -31.82 -42.36
N GLY A 146 -14.82 -30.79 -42.39
CA GLY A 146 -15.07 -29.54 -43.12
C GLY A 146 -15.01 -28.27 -42.27
N ALA A 147 -14.65 -28.36 -40.99
CA ALA A 147 -14.46 -27.17 -40.16
C ALA A 147 -13.29 -26.33 -40.68
N LYS A 148 -13.50 -25.01 -40.78
CA LYS A 148 -12.47 -24.06 -41.22
C LYS A 148 -11.51 -23.76 -40.08
N GLY A 149 -10.26 -23.46 -40.41
CA GLY A 149 -9.23 -23.20 -39.39
C GLY A 149 -9.58 -22.08 -38.40
N HIS A 150 -10.32 -21.05 -38.85
CA HIS A 150 -10.78 -19.97 -37.97
C HIS A 150 -11.91 -20.39 -37.02
N GLU A 151 -12.74 -21.37 -37.39
CA GLU A 151 -13.80 -21.90 -36.53
C GLU A 151 -13.19 -22.70 -35.37
N LEU A 152 -12.14 -23.48 -35.65
CA LEU A 152 -11.37 -24.20 -34.65
C LEU A 152 -10.65 -23.24 -33.68
N VAL A 153 -10.01 -22.19 -34.21
CA VAL A 153 -9.38 -21.15 -33.39
C VAL A 153 -10.41 -20.42 -32.53
N GLY A 154 -11.59 -20.09 -33.10
CA GLY A 154 -12.69 -19.47 -32.35
C GLY A 154 -13.18 -20.34 -31.20
N MET A 155 -13.30 -21.65 -31.41
CA MET A 155 -13.68 -22.60 -30.36
C MET A 155 -12.65 -22.64 -29.22
N ILE A 156 -11.35 -22.71 -29.54
CA ILE A 156 -10.27 -22.73 -28.55
C ILE A 156 -10.25 -21.41 -27.75
N LEU A 157 -10.40 -20.27 -28.42
CA LEU A 157 -10.46 -18.96 -27.75
C LEU A 157 -11.66 -18.86 -26.82
N PHE A 158 -12.83 -19.38 -27.21
CA PHE A 158 -14.01 -19.41 -26.36
C PHE A 158 -13.78 -20.24 -25.08
N GLN A 159 -13.19 -21.42 -25.22
CA GLN A 159 -12.82 -22.27 -24.08
C GLN A 159 -11.79 -21.57 -23.18
N ALA A 160 -10.81 -20.89 -23.77
CA ALA A 160 -9.80 -20.13 -23.04
C ALA A 160 -10.39 -18.98 -22.24
N VAL A 161 -11.27 -18.18 -22.84
CA VAL A 161 -11.97 -17.09 -22.17
C VAL A 161 -12.85 -17.61 -21.04
N PHE A 162 -13.60 -18.69 -21.27
CA PHE A 162 -14.46 -19.27 -20.24
C PHE A 162 -13.65 -19.79 -19.03
N THR A 163 -12.53 -20.47 -19.31
CA THR A 163 -11.61 -20.95 -18.26
C THR A 163 -10.95 -19.78 -17.52
N ALA A 164 -10.57 -18.72 -18.22
CA ALA A 164 -10.00 -17.53 -17.60
C ALA A 164 -11.02 -16.80 -16.70
N LEU A 165 -12.26 -16.65 -17.15
CA LEU A 165 -13.33 -16.01 -16.36
C LEU A 165 -13.69 -16.82 -15.11
N THR A 166 -13.81 -18.14 -15.24
CA THR A 166 -14.08 -19.02 -14.10
C THR A 166 -12.91 -19.05 -13.12
N GLY A 167 -11.67 -19.15 -13.61
CA GLY A 167 -10.47 -19.04 -12.80
C GLY A 167 -10.35 -17.69 -12.08
N TYR A 168 -10.65 -16.59 -12.77
CA TYR A 168 -10.68 -15.25 -12.18
C TYR A 168 -11.76 -15.12 -11.10
N GLY A 169 -12.97 -15.63 -11.37
CA GLY A 169 -14.07 -15.62 -10.40
C GLY A 169 -13.75 -16.39 -9.13
N LEU A 170 -13.14 -17.57 -9.25
CA LEU A 170 -12.68 -18.35 -8.11
C LEU A 170 -11.52 -17.67 -7.38
N GLY A 171 -10.57 -17.07 -8.12
CA GLY A 171 -9.44 -16.37 -7.55
C GLY A 171 -9.80 -15.11 -6.76
N LEU A 172 -10.87 -14.39 -7.14
CA LEU A 172 -11.40 -13.27 -6.36
C LEU A 172 -12.21 -13.71 -5.13
N GLY A 173 -12.76 -14.93 -5.16
CA GLY A 173 -13.62 -15.47 -4.09
C GLY A 173 -12.85 -16.11 -2.93
N LEU A 174 -11.57 -16.43 -3.14
CA LEU A 174 -10.62 -16.92 -2.13
C LEU A 174 -9.90 -15.75 -1.43
#